data_AF-A0A5D3AN75-F1
#
_entry.id   AF-A0A5D3AN75-F1
#
_cell.length_a   1.000
_cell.length_b   1.000
_cell.length_c   1.000
_cell.angle_alpha   90.00
_cell.angle_beta   90.00
_cell.angle_gamma   90.00
#
_symmetry.space_group_name_H-M   'P 1'
#
loop_
_entity.id
_entity.type
_entity.pdbx_description
1 polymer ?
#
loop_
_entity_poly.entity_id
_entity_poly.type
_entity_poly.pdbx_seq_one_letter_code
_entity_poly.pdbx_strand_id
1 'polypeptide(L)'
;MPQQIGGNVKPQQSTIWPSKVKDSKDVEIKVVSADGIALYVPEHLLKSHSEVLSSMINDIPPPTPGGTDPRLIEFSDPDIEGYKTLHLFLAVVTQNSLEGAIARDETDGGRGETLISAMRFAEKWDCGMAAHLITLYLMELARRGRDQDIIDPFDIFVIAAQLDLPHIAAKVIELYTGKEDAADSASQSPTSTWPFLLSGEMVDIDTLEDEAWQVVPGSYLRALYRASTRGGSNAQRAAKFLEAVTRPKKG
;
A
#
# COMPACT_ATOMS: atom_id res chain seq x y z
N MET A 1 1.21 2.23 47.88
CA MET A 1 2.05 1.43 46.97
C MET A 1 1.42 1.50 45.59
N PRO A 2 2.04 2.15 44.60
CA PRO A 2 1.55 2.11 43.22
C PRO A 2 2.11 0.88 42.50
N GLN A 3 1.22 0.05 41.96
CA GLN A 3 1.56 -1.06 41.08
C GLN A 3 1.97 -0.50 39.71
N GLN A 4 3.21 -0.79 39.31
CA GLN A 4 3.69 -0.61 37.94
C GLN A 4 3.02 -1.65 37.04
N ILE A 5 2.22 -1.19 36.07
CA ILE A 5 1.80 -2.02 34.95
C ILE A 5 2.91 -1.95 33.90
N GLY A 6 3.93 -2.78 34.10
CA GLY A 6 4.96 -3.03 33.10
C GLY A 6 4.41 -3.96 32.02
N GLY A 7 3.74 -3.39 31.02
CA GLY A 7 3.40 -4.10 29.79
C GLY A 7 4.67 -4.40 29.01
N ASN A 8 5.17 -5.63 29.15
CA ASN A 8 6.32 -6.13 28.40
C ASN A 8 5.91 -6.39 26.95
N VAL A 9 5.88 -5.35 26.13
CA VAL A 9 5.72 -5.47 24.68
C VAL A 9 7.01 -6.08 24.14
N LYS A 10 6.97 -7.37 23.78
CA LYS A 10 8.09 -7.99 23.07
C LYS A 10 8.29 -7.21 21.76
N PRO A 11 9.50 -6.74 21.43
CA PRO A 11 9.75 -6.15 20.13
C PRO A 11 9.47 -7.22 19.07
N GLN A 12 8.42 -7.01 18.27
CA GLN A 12 8.17 -7.82 17.08
C GLN A 12 9.31 -7.54 16.11
N GLN A 13 10.27 -8.45 16.08
CA GLN A 13 11.42 -8.35 15.22
C GLN A 13 10.97 -8.76 13.81
N SER A 14 11.05 -7.84 12.85
CA SER A 14 10.71 -8.12 11.45
C SER A 14 11.50 -9.32 10.95
N THR A 15 10.81 -10.30 10.35
CA THR A 15 11.41 -11.53 9.81
C THR A 15 12.08 -11.32 8.46
N ILE A 16 11.96 -10.14 7.84
CA ILE A 16 12.61 -9.82 6.55
C ILE A 16 14.07 -9.42 6.75
N TRP A 17 14.44 -8.95 7.94
CA TRP A 17 15.78 -8.48 8.23
C TRP A 17 16.43 -9.38 9.28
N PRO A 18 17.52 -10.10 8.95
CA PRO A 18 18.20 -10.91 9.94
C PRO A 18 18.68 -10.01 11.08
N SER A 19 18.46 -10.47 12.30
CA SER A 19 19.05 -9.85 13.49
C SER A 19 20.57 -9.81 13.32
N LYS A 20 21.17 -8.62 13.45
CA LYS A 20 22.62 -8.34 13.46
C LYS A 20 23.47 -9.46 12.84
N VAL A 21 23.57 -9.49 11.51
CA VAL A 21 24.60 -10.33 10.88
C VAL A 21 25.94 -9.72 11.28
N LYS A 22 26.70 -10.43 12.11
CA LYS A 22 27.98 -9.98 12.72
C LYS A 22 29.05 -9.51 11.72
N ASP A 23 28.83 -9.70 10.42
CA ASP A 23 29.78 -9.42 9.34
C ASP A 23 29.28 -8.41 8.29
N SER A 24 28.13 -7.75 8.51
CA SER A 24 27.70 -6.65 7.63
C SER A 24 28.57 -5.41 7.87
N LYS A 25 29.22 -4.91 6.82
CA LYS A 25 29.98 -3.64 6.86
C LYS A 25 29.09 -2.40 6.74
N ASP A 26 27.79 -2.59 6.56
CA ASP A 26 26.85 -1.49 6.38
C ASP A 26 26.52 -0.85 7.73
N VAL A 27 26.54 0.48 7.76
CA VAL A 27 26.11 1.23 8.93
C VAL A 27 24.59 1.09 9.06
N GLU A 28 24.15 0.41 10.11
CA GLU A 28 22.74 0.23 10.44
C GLU A 28 22.23 1.44 11.23
N ILE A 29 21.05 1.92 10.86
CA ILE A 29 20.26 2.91 11.59
C ILE A 29 19.04 2.24 12.21
N LYS A 30 18.70 2.63 13.45
CA LYS A 30 17.46 2.22 14.10
C LYS A 30 16.34 3.14 13.64
N VAL A 31 15.29 2.55 13.11
CA VAL A 31 14.05 3.23 12.69
C VAL A 31 12.93 2.77 13.60
N VAL A 32 12.21 3.69 14.23
CA VAL A 32 11.05 3.39 15.06
C VAL A 32 9.81 3.89 14.34
N SER A 33 8.87 2.99 14.08
CA SER A 33 7.57 3.31 13.50
C SER A 33 6.67 4.08 14.47
N ALA A 34 5.62 4.70 13.96
CA ALA A 34 4.67 5.46 14.78
C ALA A 34 3.94 4.61 15.84
N ASP A 35 3.80 3.30 15.61
CA ASP A 35 3.30 2.29 16.55
C ASP A 35 4.39 1.71 17.47
N GLY A 36 5.59 2.30 17.49
CA GLY A 36 6.66 2.02 18.44
C GLY A 36 7.51 0.77 18.13
N ILE A 37 7.38 0.21 16.93
CA ILE A 37 8.14 -0.98 16.52
C ILE A 37 9.48 -0.55 15.93
N ALA A 38 10.56 -1.15 16.44
CA ALA A 38 11.92 -0.84 15.99
C ALA A 38 12.37 -1.79 14.86
N LEU A 39 12.85 -1.19 13.78
CA LEU A 39 13.50 -1.81 12.62
C LEU A 39 14.98 -1.38 12.59
N TYR A 40 15.87 -2.26 12.14
CA TYR A 40 17.27 -1.92 11.90
C TYR A 40 17.50 -2.00 10.39
N VAL A 41 17.90 -0.88 9.79
CA VAL A 41 17.96 -0.71 8.33
C VAL A 41 19.34 -0.19 7.95
N PRO A 42 19.96 -0.67 6.86
CA PRO A 42 21.14 -0.03 6.29
C PRO A 42 20.86 1.43 5.93
N GLU A 43 21.67 2.37 6.43
CA GLU A 43 21.49 3.81 6.19
C GLU A 43 21.41 4.17 4.71
N HIS A 44 22.22 3.49 3.90
CA HIS A 44 22.32 3.79 2.48
C HIS A 44 20.98 3.61 1.76
N LEU A 45 20.12 2.69 2.20
CA LEU A 45 18.80 2.46 1.61
C LEU A 45 17.86 3.65 1.84
N LEU A 46 17.88 4.25 3.03
CA LEU A 46 17.05 5.43 3.30
C LEU A 46 17.61 6.65 2.57
N LYS A 47 18.95 6.80 2.59
CA LYS A 47 19.65 7.92 1.94
C LYS A 47 19.51 7.93 0.42
N SER A 48 19.56 6.76 -0.23
CA SER A 48 19.50 6.66 -1.69
C SER A 48 18.10 6.86 -2.24
N HIS A 49 17.07 6.65 -1.43
CA HIS A 49 15.69 6.71 -1.86
C HIS A 49 14.94 7.97 -1.43
N SER A 50 15.53 8.83 -0.58
CA SER A 50 14.92 10.09 -0.14
C SER A 50 15.97 11.13 0.21
N GLU A 51 15.89 12.30 -0.41
CA GLU A 51 16.74 13.45 -0.04
C GLU A 51 16.39 13.96 1.36
N VAL A 52 15.11 13.92 1.74
CA VAL A 52 14.62 14.32 3.06
C VAL A 52 15.22 13.43 4.15
N LEU A 53 15.09 12.11 4.01
CA LEU A 53 15.68 11.15 4.95
C LEU A 53 17.20 11.25 4.94
N SER A 54 17.80 11.48 3.77
CA SER A 54 19.26 11.67 3.67
C SER A 54 19.75 12.86 4.49
N SER A 55 19.10 14.01 4.36
CA SER A 55 19.40 15.20 5.16
C SER A 55 19.24 14.91 6.64
N MET A 56 18.10 14.33 7.05
CA MET A 56 17.83 14.00 8.45
C MET A 56 18.89 13.07 9.05
N ILE A 57 19.32 12.03 8.33
CA ILE A 57 20.33 11.09 8.83
C ILE A 57 21.69 11.78 8.98
N ASN A 58 22.02 12.70 8.07
CA ASN A 58 23.28 13.44 8.11
C ASN A 58 23.30 14.50 9.22
N ASP A 59 22.14 15.01 9.63
CA ASP A 59 21.99 15.92 10.77
C ASP A 59 22.11 15.19 12.12
N ILE A 60 21.87 13.88 12.15
CA ILE A 60 22.11 13.05 13.34
C ILE A 60 23.63 12.82 13.49
N PRO A 61 24.22 13.18 14.64
CA PRO A 61 25.65 12.96 14.89
C PRO A 61 26.03 11.48 14.67
N PRO A 62 27.18 11.20 14.03
CA PRO A 62 27.65 9.83 13.91
C PRO A 62 27.88 9.23 15.30
N PRO A 63 27.72 7.90 15.47
CA PRO A 63 27.99 7.24 16.74
C PRO A 63 29.40 7.59 17.23
N THR A 64 29.53 7.99 18.50
CA THR A 64 30.84 8.24 19.10
C THR A 64 31.71 6.98 19.00
N PRO A 65 33.03 7.09 18.81
CA PRO A 65 33.93 5.94 18.81
C PRO A 65 33.79 5.15 20.12
N GLY A 66 33.30 3.90 20.04
CA GLY A 66 33.00 3.05 21.20
C GLY A 66 31.57 3.12 21.73
N GLY A 67 30.72 3.98 21.17
CA GLY A 67 29.28 4.01 21.41
C GLY A 67 28.59 2.88 20.65
N THR A 68 27.74 2.12 21.34
CA THR A 68 26.98 1.01 20.77
C THR A 68 25.65 1.42 20.16
N ASP A 69 25.24 2.67 20.37
CA ASP A 69 23.91 3.13 19.99
C ASP A 69 23.90 3.54 18.51
N PRO A 70 23.10 2.87 17.67
CA PRO A 70 22.94 3.28 16.29
C PRO A 70 22.24 4.63 16.24
N ARG A 71 22.38 5.33 15.12
CA ARG A 71 21.54 6.50 14.82
C ARG A 71 20.06 6.11 14.90
N LEU A 72 19.20 7.07 15.20
CA LEU A 72 17.79 6.84 15.46
C LEU A 72 16.93 7.79 14.63
N ILE A 73 15.98 7.23 13.88
CA ILE A 73 14.85 7.95 13.31
C ILE A 73 13.59 7.45 14.01
N GLU A 74 12.76 8.38 14.47
CA GLU A 74 11.43 8.08 14.99
C GLU A 74 10.39 8.72 14.09
N PHE A 75 9.45 7.89 13.64
CA PHE A 75 8.27 8.33 12.91
C PHE A 75 7.11 8.53 13.88
N SER A 76 6.17 9.40 13.52
CA SER A 76 5.14 9.91 14.44
C SER A 76 3.74 9.95 13.87
N ASP A 77 3.59 9.77 12.55
CA ASP A 77 2.30 9.80 11.87
C ASP A 77 1.66 8.41 11.88
N PRO A 78 0.64 8.16 12.70
CA PRO A 78 0.07 6.82 12.85
C PRO A 78 -0.65 6.32 11.60
N ASP A 79 -1.07 7.23 10.71
CA ASP A 79 -1.86 6.87 9.52
C ASP A 79 -0.98 6.29 8.41
N ILE A 80 0.27 6.75 8.31
CA ILE A 80 1.16 6.41 7.19
C ILE A 80 2.57 6.01 7.61
N GLU A 81 2.95 6.09 8.88
CA GLU A 81 4.28 5.70 9.36
C GLU A 81 4.27 4.54 10.35
N GLY A 82 3.19 3.75 10.35
CA GLY A 82 3.12 2.48 11.09
C GLY A 82 4.10 1.43 10.56
N TYR A 83 4.37 0.41 11.37
CA TYR A 83 5.32 -0.66 11.05
C TYR A 83 5.04 -1.35 9.72
N LYS A 84 3.77 -1.67 9.44
CA LYS A 84 3.34 -2.35 8.21
C LYS A 84 3.71 -1.55 6.97
N THR A 85 3.45 -0.25 7.01
CA THR A 85 3.80 0.70 5.96
C THR A 85 5.30 0.74 5.71
N LEU A 86 6.10 0.89 6.77
CA LEU A 86 7.56 0.89 6.67
C LEU A 86 8.09 -0.43 6.14
N HIS A 87 7.54 -1.54 6.59
CA HIS A 87 7.93 -2.87 6.15
C HIS A 87 7.67 -3.07 4.65
N LEU A 88 6.49 -2.63 4.17
CA LEU A 88 6.15 -2.66 2.75
C LEU A 88 7.07 -1.74 1.93
N PHE A 89 7.28 -0.50 2.38
CA PHE A 89 8.19 0.45 1.76
C PHE A 89 9.61 -0.13 1.62
N LEU A 90 10.15 -0.72 2.69
CA LEU A 90 11.47 -1.34 2.69
C LEU A 90 11.54 -2.52 1.72
N ALA A 91 10.49 -3.35 1.65
CA ALA A 91 10.42 -4.44 0.69
C ALA A 91 10.47 -3.92 -0.76
N VAL A 92 9.76 -2.82 -1.06
CA VAL A 92 9.78 -2.17 -2.38
C VAL A 92 11.18 -1.68 -2.76
N VAL A 93 11.82 -0.88 -1.90
CA VAL A 93 13.11 -0.25 -2.25
C VAL A 93 14.27 -1.24 -2.29
N THR A 94 14.11 -2.41 -1.66
CA THR A 94 15.12 -3.47 -1.68
C THR A 94 14.87 -4.51 -2.77
N GLN A 95 13.82 -4.33 -3.58
CA GLN A 95 13.39 -5.30 -4.61
C GLN A 95 13.14 -6.71 -4.05
N ASN A 96 12.84 -6.80 -2.76
CA ASN A 96 12.38 -8.04 -2.17
C ASN A 96 10.96 -8.37 -2.66
N SER A 97 10.52 -9.62 -2.48
CA SER A 97 9.19 -10.05 -2.94
C SER A 97 8.09 -9.19 -2.30
N LEU A 98 7.55 -8.25 -3.09
CA LEU A 98 6.44 -7.38 -2.71
C LEU A 98 5.18 -8.19 -2.42
N GLU A 99 4.96 -9.26 -3.20
CA GLU A 99 3.92 -10.26 -2.96
C GLU A 99 4.06 -10.87 -1.56
N GLY A 100 5.28 -11.29 -1.19
CA GLY A 100 5.56 -11.84 0.12
C GLY A 100 5.39 -10.82 1.27
N ALA A 101 5.67 -9.54 1.03
CA ALA A 101 5.49 -8.49 2.03
C ALA A 101 3.99 -8.23 2.30
N ILE A 102 3.17 -8.19 1.25
CA ILE A 102 1.72 -7.97 1.32
C ILE A 102 1.00 -9.21 1.88
N ALA A 103 1.41 -10.42 1.44
CA ALA A 103 0.80 -11.67 1.91
C ALA A 103 1.02 -11.92 3.40
N ARG A 104 2.14 -11.45 3.97
CA ARG A 104 2.44 -11.60 5.41
C ARG A 104 1.66 -10.67 6.32
N ASP A 105 0.96 -9.68 5.76
CA ASP A 105 0.30 -8.62 6.51
C ASP A 105 -1.18 -8.90 6.82
N GLU A 106 -1.57 -10.18 6.82
CA GLU A 106 -2.96 -10.67 6.98
C GLU A 106 -3.67 -10.28 8.29
N THR A 107 -2.98 -9.71 9.28
CA THR A 107 -3.45 -9.73 10.67
C THR A 107 -3.96 -8.42 11.28
N ASP A 108 -4.10 -7.30 10.54
CA ASP A 108 -4.95 -6.15 10.94
C ASP A 108 -4.82 -5.00 9.91
N GLY A 109 -5.90 -4.30 9.54
CA GLY A 109 -5.87 -3.12 8.63
C GLY A 109 -6.02 -3.42 7.13
N GLY A 110 -5.93 -4.68 6.69
CA GLY A 110 -6.18 -5.07 5.30
C GLY A 110 -5.11 -4.61 4.30
N ARG A 111 -4.90 -5.42 3.25
CA ARG A 111 -3.82 -5.24 2.27
C ARG A 111 -3.95 -3.92 1.49
N GLY A 112 -5.18 -3.47 1.28
CA GLY A 112 -5.50 -2.23 0.56
C GLY A 112 -5.03 -0.97 1.29
N GLU A 113 -5.27 -0.88 2.60
CA GLU A 113 -4.87 0.28 3.40
C GLU A 113 -3.34 0.36 3.52
N THR A 114 -2.66 -0.76 3.77
CA THR A 114 -1.18 -0.77 3.82
C THR A 114 -0.55 -0.25 2.52
N LEU A 115 -1.11 -0.59 1.35
CA LEU A 115 -0.65 -0.10 0.05
C LEU A 115 -0.87 1.41 -0.12
N ILE A 116 -2.03 1.93 0.29
CA ILE A 116 -2.32 3.37 0.27
C ILE A 116 -1.35 4.11 1.19
N SER A 117 -1.17 3.61 2.42
CA SER A 117 -0.27 4.21 3.39
C SER A 117 1.18 4.18 2.91
N ALA A 118 1.63 3.11 2.25
CA ALA A 118 2.98 3.04 1.68
C ALA A 118 3.19 4.02 0.52
N MET A 119 2.18 4.25 -0.32
CA MET A 119 2.27 5.30 -1.33
C MET A 119 2.36 6.69 -0.68
N ARG A 120 1.48 6.99 0.27
CA ARG A 120 1.47 8.29 0.98
C ARG A 120 2.74 8.51 1.80
N PHE A 121 3.30 7.46 2.38
CA PHE A 121 4.61 7.50 3.02
C PHE A 121 5.69 7.88 2.02
N ALA A 122 5.71 7.22 0.86
CA ALA A 122 6.67 7.52 -0.19
C ALA A 122 6.53 8.96 -0.69
N GLU A 123 5.31 9.50 -0.82
CA GLU A 123 5.09 10.89 -1.18
C GLU A 123 5.55 11.87 -0.08
N LYS A 124 5.18 11.62 1.18
CA LYS A 124 5.56 12.47 2.32
C LYS A 124 7.08 12.61 2.47
N TRP A 125 7.79 11.51 2.26
CA TRP A 125 9.24 11.44 2.42
C TRP A 125 10.00 11.64 1.11
N ASP A 126 9.35 12.10 0.04
CA ASP A 126 9.94 12.36 -1.27
C ASP A 126 10.72 11.15 -1.84
N CYS A 127 10.14 9.96 -1.67
CA CYS A 127 10.65 8.70 -2.16
C CYS A 127 10.11 8.37 -3.57
N GLY A 128 10.37 9.24 -4.55
CA GLY A 128 9.77 9.15 -5.89
C GLY A 128 9.95 7.80 -6.59
N MET A 129 11.11 7.14 -6.43
CA MET A 129 11.34 5.80 -6.98
C MET A 129 10.45 4.74 -6.33
N ALA A 130 10.26 4.80 -5.01
CA ALA A 130 9.40 3.86 -4.29
C ALA A 130 7.94 4.02 -4.73
N ALA A 131 7.45 5.26 -4.80
CA ALA A 131 6.11 5.57 -5.31
C ALA A 131 5.91 5.05 -6.75
N HIS A 132 6.92 5.22 -7.61
CA HIS A 132 6.89 4.69 -8.97
C HIS A 132 6.82 3.16 -9.00
N LEU A 133 7.62 2.46 -8.20
CA LEU A 133 7.61 1.00 -8.11
C LEU A 133 6.27 0.45 -7.59
N ILE A 134 5.68 1.10 -6.58
CA ILE A 134 4.33 0.74 -6.08
C ILE A 134 3.30 0.91 -7.19
N THR A 135 3.36 2.02 -7.95
CA THR A 135 2.44 2.28 -9.07
C THR A 135 2.56 1.22 -10.16
N LEU A 136 3.79 0.85 -10.56
CA LEU A 136 4.02 -0.22 -11.54
C LEU A 136 3.47 -1.55 -11.07
N TYR A 137 3.66 -1.86 -9.79
CA TYR A 137 3.17 -3.10 -9.21
C TYR A 137 1.64 -3.14 -9.14
N LEU A 138 0.98 -2.05 -8.75
CA LEU A 138 -0.49 -1.95 -8.77
C LEU A 138 -1.04 -2.14 -10.19
N MET A 139 -0.38 -1.58 -11.21
CA MET A 139 -0.75 -1.80 -12.61
C MET A 139 -0.58 -3.28 -13.02
N GLU A 140 0.48 -3.94 -12.56
CA GLU A 140 0.70 -5.36 -12.85
C GLU A 140 -0.35 -6.25 -12.18
N LEU A 141 -0.68 -5.99 -10.92
CA LEU A 141 -1.78 -6.67 -10.23
C LEU A 141 -3.12 -6.44 -10.95
N ALA A 142 -3.39 -5.21 -11.40
CA ALA A 142 -4.58 -4.90 -12.19
C ALA A 142 -4.62 -5.68 -13.52
N ARG A 143 -3.47 -5.91 -14.17
CA ARG A 143 -3.36 -6.72 -15.39
C ARG A 143 -3.60 -8.21 -15.15
N ARG A 144 -3.13 -8.74 -14.03
CA ARG A 144 -3.35 -10.14 -13.63
C ARG A 144 -4.78 -10.39 -13.17
N GLY A 145 -5.50 -9.35 -12.73
CA GLY A 145 -6.90 -9.47 -12.35
C GLY A 145 -7.10 -10.43 -11.18
N ARG A 146 -7.95 -11.45 -11.35
CA ARG A 146 -8.20 -12.47 -10.31
C ARG A 146 -7.10 -13.53 -10.21
N ASP A 147 -6.18 -13.64 -11.18
CA ASP A 147 -5.17 -14.71 -11.23
C ASP A 147 -3.99 -14.51 -10.27
N GLN A 148 -3.99 -13.45 -9.45
CA GLN A 148 -2.84 -13.11 -8.60
C GLN A 148 -2.98 -13.49 -7.11
N ASP A 149 -4.18 -13.82 -6.63
CA ASP A 149 -4.47 -14.28 -5.25
C ASP A 149 -3.90 -13.42 -4.09
N ILE A 150 -3.34 -12.23 -4.35
CA ILE A 150 -2.73 -11.33 -3.36
C ILE A 150 -3.74 -10.30 -2.88
N ILE A 151 -4.48 -9.65 -3.78
CA ILE A 151 -5.42 -8.58 -3.42
C ILE A 151 -6.68 -8.65 -4.26
N ASP A 152 -7.85 -8.29 -3.73
CA ASP A 152 -9.05 -8.28 -4.55
C ASP A 152 -8.93 -7.22 -5.67
N PRO A 153 -9.32 -7.51 -6.93
CA PRO A 153 -9.30 -6.49 -7.99
C PRO A 153 -10.04 -5.21 -7.63
N PHE A 154 -11.11 -5.32 -6.84
CA PHE A 154 -11.85 -4.17 -6.35
C PHE A 154 -11.06 -3.34 -5.34
N ASP A 155 -10.29 -3.98 -4.46
CA ASP A 155 -9.36 -3.26 -3.59
C ASP A 155 -8.36 -2.46 -4.45
N ILE A 156 -7.85 -3.03 -5.56
CA ILE A 156 -6.97 -2.29 -6.49
C ILE A 156 -7.70 -1.07 -7.09
N PHE A 157 -8.99 -1.19 -7.44
CA PHE A 157 -9.78 -0.06 -7.92
C PHE A 157 -9.89 1.04 -6.86
N VAL A 158 -10.19 0.68 -5.61
CA VAL A 158 -10.31 1.63 -4.50
C VAL A 158 -8.97 2.31 -4.21
N ILE A 159 -7.86 1.56 -4.17
CA ILE A 159 -6.50 2.10 -4.05
C ILE A 159 -6.25 3.11 -5.18
N ALA A 160 -6.49 2.72 -6.43
CA ALA A 160 -6.27 3.56 -7.58
C ALA A 160 -7.16 4.82 -7.57
N ALA A 161 -8.36 4.73 -7.01
CA ALA A 161 -9.24 5.89 -6.85
C ALA A 161 -8.73 6.86 -5.78
N GLN A 162 -8.31 6.34 -4.62
CA GLN A 162 -7.77 7.16 -3.53
C GLN A 162 -6.43 7.82 -3.87
N LEU A 163 -5.64 7.20 -4.73
CA LEU A 163 -4.33 7.71 -5.18
C LEU A 163 -4.41 8.50 -6.49
N ASP A 164 -5.61 8.77 -7.01
CA ASP A 164 -5.83 9.47 -8.30
C ASP A 164 -5.06 8.84 -9.48
N LEU A 165 -5.11 7.51 -9.58
CA LEU A 165 -4.47 6.68 -10.62
C LEU A 165 -5.52 6.15 -11.62
N PRO A 166 -6.12 7.02 -12.46
CA PRO A 166 -7.29 6.67 -13.26
C PRO A 166 -7.03 5.55 -14.28
N HIS A 167 -5.79 5.43 -14.76
CA HIS A 167 -5.39 4.37 -15.69
C HIS A 167 -5.40 2.98 -15.05
N ILE A 168 -5.01 2.86 -13.77
CA ILE A 168 -5.05 1.59 -13.04
C ILE A 168 -6.50 1.22 -12.74
N ALA A 169 -7.30 2.19 -12.28
CA ALA A 169 -8.74 1.98 -12.06
C ALA A 169 -9.45 1.54 -13.35
N ALA A 170 -9.15 2.18 -14.48
CA ALA A 170 -9.68 1.78 -15.78
C ALA A 170 -9.23 0.37 -16.19
N LYS A 171 -7.99 -0.02 -15.84
CA LYS A 171 -7.48 -1.37 -16.15
C LYS A 171 -8.21 -2.45 -15.37
N VAL A 172 -8.53 -2.20 -14.10
CA VAL A 172 -9.39 -3.09 -13.31
C VAL A 172 -10.76 -3.24 -14.00
N ILE A 173 -11.38 -2.13 -14.42
CA ILE A 173 -12.67 -2.15 -15.12
C ILE A 173 -12.61 -2.99 -16.40
N GLU A 174 -11.55 -2.86 -17.17
CA GLU A 174 -11.36 -3.56 -18.45
C GLU A 174 -11.33 -5.08 -18.27
N LEU A 175 -10.68 -5.55 -17.20
CA LEU A 175 -10.36 -6.96 -17.00
C LEU A 175 -11.24 -7.65 -15.94
N TYR A 176 -12.12 -6.92 -15.28
CA TYR A 176 -12.96 -7.52 -14.26
C TYR A 176 -13.93 -8.54 -14.84
N THR A 177 -13.91 -9.74 -14.28
CA THR A 177 -14.89 -10.79 -14.51
C THR A 177 -15.71 -11.00 -13.24
N GLY A 178 -17.03 -11.17 -13.40
CA GLY A 178 -17.94 -11.46 -12.29
C GLY A 178 -17.57 -12.78 -11.62
N LYS A 179 -17.92 -12.95 -10.35
CA LYS A 179 -17.61 -14.18 -9.60
C LYS A 179 -18.30 -15.43 -10.20
N GLU A 180 -19.45 -15.27 -10.87
CA GLU A 180 -20.19 -16.38 -11.49
C GLU A 180 -19.53 -16.91 -12.78
N ASP A 181 -18.80 -16.06 -13.51
CA ASP A 181 -18.04 -16.47 -14.70
C ASP A 181 -16.73 -17.22 -14.34
N ALA A 182 -16.29 -17.12 -13.08
CA ALA A 182 -15.06 -17.73 -12.57
C ALA A 182 -15.32 -19.13 -11.97
N ALA A 183 -16.15 -19.95 -12.62
CA ALA A 183 -16.66 -21.23 -12.13
C ALA A 183 -15.59 -22.27 -11.74
N ASP A 184 -14.31 -22.04 -12.09
CA ASP A 184 -13.21 -22.97 -11.81
C ASP A 184 -12.23 -22.51 -10.72
N SER A 185 -12.36 -21.28 -10.17
CA SER A 185 -11.40 -20.70 -9.22
C SER A 185 -12.00 -20.56 -7.81
N ALA A 186 -12.56 -21.64 -7.27
CA ALA A 186 -13.02 -21.70 -5.88
C ALA A 186 -11.88 -21.90 -4.85
N SER A 187 -10.62 -21.72 -5.26
CA SER A 187 -9.47 -21.71 -4.35
C SER A 187 -9.16 -20.27 -3.92
N GLN A 188 -9.60 -19.92 -2.71
CA GLN A 188 -9.02 -18.86 -1.86
C GLN A 188 -8.84 -17.48 -2.52
N SER A 189 -9.93 -16.80 -2.89
CA SER A 189 -9.83 -15.35 -3.13
C SER A 189 -9.32 -14.65 -1.87
N PRO A 190 -8.35 -13.72 -1.99
CA PRO A 190 -7.85 -12.97 -0.86
C PRO A 190 -8.99 -12.22 -0.16
N THR A 191 -8.95 -12.15 1.16
CA THR A 191 -9.93 -11.37 1.93
C THR A 191 -9.85 -9.91 1.50
N SER A 192 -10.95 -9.38 0.97
CA SER A 192 -11.03 -7.97 0.57
C SER A 192 -10.92 -7.07 1.79
N THR A 193 -10.17 -5.99 1.63
CA THR A 193 -10.04 -4.91 2.60
C THR A 193 -11.37 -4.18 2.78
N TRP A 194 -12.16 -4.09 1.70
CA TRP A 194 -13.47 -3.44 1.69
C TRP A 194 -14.57 -4.42 1.24
N PRO A 195 -14.96 -5.38 2.10
CA PRO A 195 -15.87 -6.48 1.73
C PRO A 195 -17.31 -6.04 1.44
N PHE A 196 -17.71 -4.84 1.89
CA PHE A 196 -19.03 -4.23 1.68
C PHE A 196 -19.28 -3.77 0.22
N LEU A 197 -18.30 -3.95 -0.67
CA LEU A 197 -18.35 -3.53 -2.07
C LEU A 197 -18.67 -4.69 -3.02
N LEU A 198 -18.98 -5.87 -2.47
CA LEU A 198 -19.11 -7.13 -3.19
C LEU A 198 -20.55 -7.43 -3.65
N SER A 199 -21.11 -6.59 -4.53
CA SER A 199 -22.17 -7.07 -5.43
C SER A 199 -21.50 -7.87 -6.57
N GLY A 200 -21.99 -9.04 -6.95
CA GLY A 200 -21.32 -9.94 -7.92
C GLY A 200 -21.02 -9.33 -9.30
N GLU A 201 -21.75 -8.30 -9.69
CA GLU A 201 -21.44 -7.44 -10.83
C GLU A 201 -20.56 -6.27 -10.40
N MET A 202 -19.64 -5.83 -11.27
CA MET A 202 -18.61 -4.82 -10.98
C MET A 202 -19.16 -3.42 -10.66
N VAL A 203 -19.90 -3.31 -9.58
CA VAL A 203 -20.63 -2.15 -9.09
C VAL A 203 -21.94 -1.91 -9.82
N ASP A 204 -23.02 -2.44 -9.24
CA ASP A 204 -24.30 -1.75 -9.27
C ASP A 204 -24.25 -0.65 -8.19
N ILE A 205 -24.25 0.61 -8.62
CA ILE A 205 -24.18 1.77 -7.72
C ILE A 205 -25.40 1.83 -6.81
N ASP A 206 -26.52 1.28 -7.26
CA ASP A 206 -27.75 1.21 -6.47
C ASP A 206 -27.64 0.17 -5.33
N THR A 207 -26.59 -0.66 -5.33
CA THR A 207 -26.30 -1.67 -4.30
C THR A 207 -25.07 -1.35 -3.44
N LEU A 208 -24.42 -0.20 -3.65
CA LEU A 208 -23.28 0.21 -2.84
C LEU A 208 -23.71 0.55 -1.41
N GLU A 209 -23.07 -0.08 -0.43
CA GLU A 209 -23.22 0.27 0.99
C GLU A 209 -22.69 1.70 1.27
N ASP A 210 -23.16 2.33 2.35
CA ASP A 210 -22.83 3.73 2.68
C ASP A 210 -21.31 3.94 2.87
N GLU A 211 -20.62 2.91 3.36
CA GLU A 211 -19.18 2.87 3.56
C GLU A 211 -18.41 3.03 2.24
N ALA A 212 -18.97 2.56 1.11
CA ALA A 212 -18.41 2.73 -0.22
C ALA A 212 -18.20 4.20 -0.59
N TRP A 213 -19.19 5.01 -0.23
CA TRP A 213 -19.24 6.43 -0.54
C TRP A 213 -18.24 7.24 0.28
N GLN A 214 -17.76 6.69 1.40
CA GLN A 214 -16.73 7.32 2.22
C GLN A 214 -15.32 7.05 1.68
N VAL A 215 -15.10 5.88 1.08
CA VAL A 215 -13.76 5.43 0.69
C VAL A 215 -13.43 5.76 -0.77
N VAL A 216 -14.41 5.73 -1.68
CA VAL A 216 -14.18 6.00 -3.10
C VAL A 216 -14.53 7.45 -3.44
N PRO A 217 -13.59 8.24 -4.01
CA PRO A 217 -13.88 9.60 -4.44
C PRO A 217 -15.09 9.69 -5.36
N GLY A 218 -15.99 10.64 -5.10
CA GLY A 218 -17.23 10.80 -5.86
C GLY A 218 -17.04 11.07 -7.36
N SER A 219 -15.87 11.57 -7.79
CA SER A 219 -15.49 11.68 -9.21
C SER A 219 -15.38 10.31 -9.87
N TYR A 220 -14.76 9.34 -9.19
CA TYR A 220 -14.59 7.97 -9.65
C TYR A 220 -15.94 7.23 -9.67
N LEU A 221 -16.73 7.34 -8.59
CA LEU A 221 -18.07 6.73 -8.55
C LEU A 221 -18.98 7.27 -9.66
N ARG A 222 -18.98 8.58 -9.88
CA ARG A 222 -19.76 9.22 -10.96
C ARG A 222 -19.28 8.79 -12.35
N ALA A 223 -17.98 8.68 -12.57
CA ALA A 223 -17.42 8.20 -13.83
C ALA A 223 -17.79 6.74 -14.08
N LEU A 224 -17.75 5.91 -13.03
CA LEU A 224 -18.13 4.51 -13.07
C LEU A 224 -19.62 4.35 -13.42
N TYR A 225 -20.51 5.12 -12.78
CA TYR A 225 -21.94 5.17 -13.10
C TYR A 225 -22.20 5.46 -14.59
N ARG A 226 -21.55 6.50 -15.11
CA ARG A 226 -21.71 6.93 -16.51
C ARG A 226 -21.16 5.90 -17.49
N ALA A 227 -20.12 5.17 -17.10
CA ALA A 227 -19.56 4.09 -17.90
C ALA A 227 -20.48 2.87 -17.94
N SER A 228 -21.12 2.51 -16.81
CA SER A 228 -21.99 1.34 -16.67
C SER A 228 -23.37 1.49 -17.33
N THR A 229 -23.98 2.69 -17.28
CA THR A 229 -25.35 2.95 -17.80
C THR A 229 -25.54 2.81 -19.32
N ARG A 230 -24.46 2.62 -20.10
CA ARG A 230 -24.51 2.72 -21.57
C ARG A 230 -24.32 1.40 -22.33
N GLY A 231 -24.29 0.26 -21.64
CA GLY A 231 -24.00 -1.04 -22.25
C GLY A 231 -22.63 -1.10 -22.96
N GLY A 232 -22.23 -2.31 -23.34
CA GLY A 232 -20.98 -2.56 -24.07
C GLY A 232 -19.98 -3.43 -23.31
N SER A 233 -18.87 -3.74 -23.96
CA SER A 233 -17.80 -4.57 -23.36
C SER A 233 -17.09 -3.84 -22.23
N ASN A 234 -16.43 -4.58 -21.33
CA ASN A 234 -15.63 -4.01 -20.25
C ASN A 234 -14.55 -3.04 -20.75
N ALA A 235 -13.92 -3.33 -21.90
CA ALA A 235 -12.99 -2.40 -22.53
C ALA A 235 -13.63 -1.05 -22.93
N GLN A 236 -14.87 -1.08 -23.44
CA GLN A 236 -15.61 0.16 -23.75
C GLN A 236 -16.00 0.89 -22.47
N ARG A 237 -16.38 0.18 -21.40
CA ARG A 237 -16.66 0.76 -20.08
C ARG A 237 -15.41 1.43 -19.51
N ALA A 238 -14.27 0.76 -19.54
CA ALA A 238 -12.98 1.28 -19.07
C ALA A 238 -12.58 2.58 -19.81
N ALA A 239 -12.70 2.61 -21.14
CA ALA A 239 -12.39 3.79 -21.92
C ALA A 239 -13.30 4.98 -21.58
N LYS A 240 -14.61 4.75 -21.45
CA LYS A 240 -15.60 5.78 -21.05
C LYS A 240 -15.32 6.29 -19.64
N PHE A 241 -15.01 5.39 -18.70
CA PHE A 241 -14.64 5.73 -17.34
C PHE A 241 -13.40 6.63 -17.33
N LEU A 242 -12.34 6.20 -18.01
CA LEU A 242 -11.07 6.93 -18.06
C LEU A 242 -11.27 8.34 -18.62
N GLU A 243 -12.02 8.46 -19.72
CA GLU A 243 -12.38 9.74 -20.30
C GLU A 243 -13.17 10.62 -19.32
N ALA A 244 -14.11 10.05 -18.57
CA ALA A 244 -14.93 10.79 -17.63
C ALA A 244 -14.14 11.31 -16.40
N VAL A 245 -13.14 10.56 -15.92
CA VAL A 245 -12.28 10.98 -14.78
C VAL A 245 -11.23 12.00 -15.21
N THR A 246 -10.62 11.81 -16.39
CA THR A 246 -9.49 12.65 -16.85
C THR A 246 -9.91 13.93 -17.55
N ARG A 247 -11.19 14.07 -17.95
CA ARG A 247 -11.68 15.28 -18.61
C ARG A 247 -11.54 16.50 -17.68
N PRO A 248 -11.00 17.63 -18.16
CA PRO A 248 -10.93 18.86 -17.38
C PRO A 248 -12.35 19.33 -17.04
N LYS A 249 -12.58 19.63 -15.76
CA LYS A 249 -13.85 20.21 -15.30
C LYS A 249 -14.02 21.55 -16.03
N LYS A 250 -15.02 21.66 -16.91
CA LYS A 250 -15.43 22.97 -17.43
C LYS A 250 -15.95 23.78 -16.23
N GLY A 251 -15.20 24.82 -15.87
CA GLY A 251 -15.60 25.81 -14.86
C GLY A 251 -16.77 26.67 -15.31
#